data_AF-A0A9E3U0M8-F1
#
_entry.id   AF-A0A9E3U0M8-F1
#
_cell.length_a   1.000
_cell.length_b   1.000
_cell.length_c   1.000
_cell.angle_alpha   90.00
_cell.angle_beta   90.00
_cell.angle_gamma   90.00
#
_symmetry.space_group_name_H-M   'P 1'
#
loop_
_entity.id
_entity.type
_entity.pdbx_description
1 polymer ?
#
loop_
_entity_poly.entity_id
_entity_poly.type
_entity_poly.pdbx_seq_one_letter_code
_entity_poly.pdbx_strand_id
1 'polypeptide(L)'
;MPHRTHPRFAAAALLGLAIALLGCRLGVLGRRAPAPVGGLGNPLFVAAADAEFVYDQAVDAVDDYFKIQAERRMKLVGGYVTPGRIDTYPVIGATLLEPWRADFQLGAETTHNTLQTIRRFAIVELLPADGGYLISVNVMKEIEDVSHPENSTVGSATMRHDGTLVRTEQQNAEGPITLGWIPLGRDVTLEQRILADIQARVAGAGL
;
A
#
# COMPACT_ATOMS: atom_id res chain seq x y z
N MET A 1 -42.66 7.96 53.85
CA MET A 1 -41.29 8.41 53.49
C MET A 1 -41.12 8.26 51.98
N PRO A 2 -41.13 9.35 51.20
CA PRO A 2 -40.99 9.27 49.74
C PRO A 2 -39.52 9.19 49.33
N HIS A 3 -39.19 8.20 48.48
CA HIS A 3 -37.88 8.06 47.84
C HIS A 3 -37.70 9.14 46.79
N ARG A 4 -36.70 9.99 47.01
CA ARG A 4 -36.26 11.07 46.11
C ARG A 4 -35.45 10.44 44.97
N THR A 5 -36.04 10.28 43.78
CA THR A 5 -35.31 9.83 42.59
C THR A 5 -34.47 10.98 42.06
N HIS A 6 -33.17 10.74 41.82
CA HIS A 6 -32.22 11.74 41.33
C HIS A 6 -32.24 11.78 39.79
N PRO A 7 -32.86 12.79 39.13
CA PRO A 7 -32.97 12.84 37.66
C PRO A 7 -31.64 13.19 36.96
N ARG A 8 -30.59 13.53 37.72
CA ARG A 8 -29.32 14.03 37.20
C ARG A 8 -28.44 12.93 36.58
N PHE A 9 -28.59 11.68 37.00
CA PHE A 9 -27.79 10.57 36.46
C PHE A 9 -28.35 10.02 35.13
N ALA A 10 -29.67 10.08 34.93
CA ALA A 10 -30.30 9.64 33.68
C ALA A 10 -29.98 10.58 32.50
N ALA A 11 -29.89 11.89 32.76
CA ALA A 11 -29.56 12.88 31.73
C ALA A 11 -28.10 12.77 31.22
N ALA A 12 -27.16 12.40 32.10
CA ALA A 12 -25.75 12.23 31.72
C ALA A 12 -25.51 10.98 30.84
N ALA A 13 -26.24 9.89 31.09
CA ALA A 13 -26.15 8.67 30.31
C ALA A 13 -26.72 8.84 28.88
N LEU A 14 -27.79 9.63 28.73
CA LEU A 14 -28.39 9.93 27.42
C LEU A 14 -27.53 10.88 26.56
N LEU A 15 -26.76 11.78 27.18
CA LEU A 15 -25.86 12.68 26.46
C LEU A 15 -24.60 11.96 25.95
N GLY A 16 -24.08 10.98 26.70
CA GLY A 16 -22.95 10.16 26.26
C GLY A 16 -23.27 9.23 25.08
N LEU A 17 -24.48 8.66 25.05
CA LEU A 17 -24.94 7.79 23.96
C LEU A 17 -25.18 8.57 22.65
N ALA A 18 -25.62 9.83 22.75
CA ALA A 18 -25.81 10.71 21.59
C ALA A 18 -24.47 11.07 20.91
N ILE A 19 -23.39 11.24 21.69
CA ILE A 19 -22.04 11.55 21.17
C ILE A 19 -21.44 10.31 20.48
N ALA A 20 -21.68 9.10 20.99
CA ALA A 20 -21.24 7.85 20.36
C ALA A 20 -21.95 7.55 19.03
N LEU A 21 -23.22 7.95 18.89
CA LEU A 21 -23.99 7.77 17.65
C LEU A 21 -23.77 8.89 16.61
N LEU A 22 -23.31 10.08 17.03
CA LEU A 22 -22.89 11.16 16.11
C LEU A 22 -21.44 10.99 15.61
N GLY A 23 -20.60 10.24 16.33
CA GLY A 23 -19.19 10.03 16.00
C GLY A 23 -18.94 9.31 14.67
N CYS A 24 -19.91 8.55 14.15
CA CYS A 24 -19.77 7.88 12.84
C CYS A 24 -20.16 8.76 11.63
N ARG A 25 -20.64 10.00 11.83
CA ARG A 25 -21.02 10.89 10.71
C ARG A 25 -20.19 12.17 10.61
N LEU A 26 -19.37 12.50 11.60
CA LEU A 26 -18.51 13.69 11.59
C LEU A 26 -17.07 13.43 11.07
N GLY A 27 -16.78 12.23 10.58
CA GLY A 27 -15.57 11.93 9.79
C GLY A 27 -15.75 12.10 8.28
N VAL A 28 -16.95 12.46 7.82
CA VAL A 28 -17.34 12.59 6.40
C VAL A 28 -17.71 14.04 6.05
N LEU A 29 -17.03 15.00 6.66
CA LEU A 29 -17.05 16.41 6.26
C LEU A 29 -15.62 16.84 6.01
N GLY A 30 -15.12 16.64 4.78
CA GLY A 30 -13.93 17.37 4.33
C GLY A 30 -12.94 16.67 3.41
N ARG A 31 -13.06 15.37 3.13
CA ARG A 31 -12.30 14.79 2.01
C ARG A 31 -13.26 14.40 0.92
N ARG A 32 -13.27 15.24 -0.13
CA ARG A 32 -13.64 14.83 -1.48
C ARG A 32 -12.94 13.50 -1.70
N ALA A 33 -13.68 12.39 -1.71
CA ALA A 33 -13.18 11.21 -2.38
C ALA A 33 -12.67 11.71 -3.73
N PRO A 34 -11.42 11.43 -4.14
CA PRO A 34 -11.07 11.71 -5.52
C PRO A 34 -12.23 11.13 -6.34
N ALA A 35 -12.80 11.94 -7.24
CA ALA A 35 -13.77 11.42 -8.19
C ALA A 35 -13.19 10.10 -8.71
N PRO A 36 -13.99 9.04 -8.98
CA PRO A 36 -13.45 7.88 -9.66
C PRO A 36 -12.83 8.45 -10.94
N VAL A 37 -11.51 8.59 -10.92
CA VAL A 37 -10.74 8.92 -12.09
C VAL A 37 -11.15 7.76 -12.97
N GLY A 38 -11.86 8.02 -14.07
CA GLY A 38 -12.00 6.99 -15.09
C GLY A 38 -10.58 6.52 -15.31
N GLY A 39 -10.28 5.29 -14.86
CA GLY A 39 -8.90 4.89 -14.60
C GLY A 39 -8.07 5.20 -15.83
N LEU A 40 -6.93 5.85 -15.65
CA LEU A 40 -6.01 6.05 -16.74
C LEU A 40 -5.75 4.69 -17.39
N GLY A 41 -5.82 4.66 -18.71
CA GLY A 41 -5.48 3.45 -19.45
C GLY A 41 -4.10 2.98 -19.01
N ASN A 42 -3.97 1.69 -18.77
CA ASN A 42 -2.68 1.05 -18.59
C ASN A 42 -2.54 0.02 -19.72
N PRO A 43 -1.78 0.30 -20.78
CA PRO A 43 -0.80 1.39 -20.92
C PRO A 43 -1.41 2.79 -21.16
N LEU A 44 -0.73 3.83 -20.66
CA LEU A 44 -1.07 5.24 -20.81
C LEU A 44 -0.36 5.81 -22.03
N PHE A 45 -1.11 6.42 -22.96
CA PHE A 45 -0.54 7.16 -24.08
C PHE A 45 -0.16 8.59 -23.68
N VAL A 46 1.07 8.98 -24.02
CA VAL A 46 1.62 10.30 -23.77
C VAL A 46 2.15 10.88 -25.08
N ALA A 47 1.54 11.98 -25.53
CA ALA A 47 2.01 12.75 -26.67
C ALA A 47 3.17 13.66 -26.23
N ALA A 48 4.40 13.26 -26.54
CA ALA A 48 5.60 14.02 -26.18
C ALA A 48 6.67 13.85 -27.26
N ALA A 49 7.46 14.90 -27.49
CA ALA A 49 8.43 14.94 -28.58
C ALA A 49 9.78 14.31 -28.22
N ASP A 50 10.23 14.41 -26.97
CA ASP A 50 11.53 13.88 -26.53
C ASP A 50 11.38 12.62 -25.66
N ALA A 51 12.09 11.56 -26.04
CA ALA A 51 12.08 10.28 -25.34
C ALA A 51 12.74 10.40 -23.96
N GLU A 52 13.86 11.13 -23.88
CA GLU A 52 14.65 11.23 -22.66
C GLU A 52 13.85 11.97 -21.60
N PHE A 53 13.22 13.09 -21.97
CA PHE A 53 12.32 13.82 -21.09
C PHE A 53 11.21 12.95 -20.49
N VAL A 54 10.49 12.17 -21.30
CA VAL A 54 9.41 11.29 -20.80
C VAL A 54 9.97 10.22 -19.87
N TYR A 55 11.14 9.68 -20.20
CA TYR A 55 11.80 8.70 -19.35
C TYR A 55 12.19 9.29 -18.00
N ASP A 56 12.81 10.48 -17.97
CA ASP A 56 13.20 11.16 -16.75
C ASP A 56 11.98 11.48 -15.87
N GLN A 57 10.89 11.96 -16.46
CA GLN A 57 9.65 12.20 -15.70
C GLN A 57 9.06 10.90 -15.13
N ALA A 58 9.20 9.78 -15.85
CA ALA A 58 8.79 8.48 -15.34
C ALA A 58 9.67 7.98 -14.19
N VAL A 59 11.00 8.15 -14.29
CA VAL A 59 11.96 7.84 -13.22
C VAL A 59 11.64 8.67 -11.98
N ASP A 60 11.52 9.99 -12.12
CA ASP A 60 11.25 10.90 -11.02
C ASP A 60 9.93 10.58 -10.31
N ALA A 61 8.88 10.22 -11.06
CA ALA A 61 7.62 9.81 -10.48
C ALA A 61 7.70 8.47 -9.75
N VAL A 62 8.49 7.51 -10.25
CA VAL A 62 8.64 6.19 -9.64
C VAL A 62 9.49 6.25 -8.37
N ASP A 63 10.54 7.08 -8.35
CA ASP A 63 11.47 7.21 -7.22
C ASP A 63 10.79 7.72 -5.93
N ASP A 64 9.71 8.51 -6.08
CA ASP A 64 8.88 8.96 -4.95
C ASP A 64 8.20 7.82 -4.18
N TYR A 65 7.97 6.67 -4.84
CA TYR A 65 7.29 5.51 -4.22
C TYR A 65 8.26 4.35 -3.95
N PHE A 66 9.22 4.14 -4.83
CA PHE A 66 10.10 2.97 -4.78
C PHE A 66 11.53 3.34 -5.10
N LYS A 67 12.47 2.75 -4.36
CA LYS A 67 13.88 2.82 -4.73
C LYS A 67 14.12 2.06 -6.03
N ILE A 68 14.71 2.74 -7.00
CA ILE A 68 15.04 2.16 -8.31
C ILE A 68 16.15 1.10 -8.17
N GLN A 69 15.95 -0.05 -8.81
CA GLN A 69 16.91 -1.15 -8.87
C GLN A 69 17.68 -1.16 -10.18
N ALA A 70 16.99 -1.00 -11.31
CA ALA A 70 17.60 -1.01 -12.62
C ALA A 70 16.86 -0.09 -13.59
N GLU A 71 17.63 0.67 -14.37
CA GLU A 71 17.14 1.51 -15.45
C GLU A 71 17.68 1.01 -16.78
N ARG A 72 16.78 0.81 -17.74
CA ARG A 72 17.07 0.59 -19.15
C ARG A 72 16.45 1.73 -19.93
N ARG A 73 17.27 2.73 -20.26
CA ARG A 73 16.85 3.93 -21.00
C ARG A 73 16.53 3.63 -22.46
N MET A 74 15.61 4.42 -23.01
CA MET A 74 15.30 4.40 -24.44
C MET A 74 16.51 4.92 -25.22
N LYS A 75 16.94 4.20 -26.25
CA LYS A 75 18.08 4.60 -27.09
C LYS A 75 17.69 4.47 -28.55
N LEU A 76 18.18 5.39 -29.36
CA LEU A 76 18.09 5.28 -30.81
C LEU A 76 19.21 4.36 -31.30
N VAL A 77 18.88 3.11 -31.66
CA VAL A 77 19.83 2.12 -32.17
C VAL A 77 19.37 1.65 -33.54
N GLY A 78 20.19 1.90 -34.58
CA GLY A 78 19.89 1.44 -35.93
C GLY A 78 18.62 2.04 -36.54
N GLY A 79 18.22 3.25 -36.13
CA GLY A 79 17.02 3.93 -36.62
C GLY A 79 15.71 3.57 -35.89
N TYR A 80 15.77 2.69 -34.89
CA TYR A 80 14.62 2.34 -34.04
C TYR A 80 14.88 2.78 -32.59
N VAL A 81 13.84 3.27 -31.93
CA VAL A 81 13.88 3.59 -30.50
C VAL A 81 13.67 2.29 -29.72
N THR A 82 14.62 1.94 -28.85
CA THR A 82 14.47 0.77 -27.97
C THR A 82 13.48 1.07 -26.85
N PRO A 83 12.70 0.07 -26.37
CA PRO A 83 11.81 0.28 -25.24
C PRO A 83 12.60 0.63 -23.97
N GLY A 84 12.02 1.51 -23.16
CA GLY A 84 12.51 1.84 -21.84
C GLY A 84 11.94 0.90 -20.79
N ARG A 85 12.71 0.61 -19.74
CA ARG A 85 12.23 -0.16 -18.59
C ARG A 85 12.85 0.31 -17.29
N ILE A 86 12.06 0.32 -16.22
CA ILE A 86 12.47 0.65 -14.86
C ILE A 86 12.01 -0.50 -13.97
N ASP A 87 12.94 -1.13 -13.26
CA ASP A 87 12.67 -2.17 -12.28
C ASP A 87 13.02 -1.62 -10.88
N THR A 88 12.19 -1.86 -9.86
CA THR A 88 12.40 -1.31 -8.51
C THR A 88 12.64 -2.38 -7.45
N TYR A 89 13.30 -1.97 -6.35
CA TYR A 89 13.44 -2.85 -5.19
C TYR A 89 12.09 -3.06 -4.50
N PRO A 90 11.86 -4.25 -3.91
CA PRO A 90 10.67 -4.48 -3.13
C PRO A 90 10.69 -3.66 -1.83
N VAL A 91 9.58 -2.97 -1.55
CA VAL A 91 9.39 -2.10 -0.37
C VAL A 91 8.16 -2.56 0.41
N ILE A 92 8.25 -2.62 1.74
CA ILE A 92 7.10 -2.93 2.61
C ILE A 92 6.06 -1.83 2.48
N GLY A 93 4.80 -2.19 2.27
CA GLY A 93 3.71 -1.24 2.10
C GLY A 93 3.43 -0.37 3.32
N ALA A 94 2.94 0.85 3.08
CA ALA A 94 2.47 1.73 4.15
C ALA A 94 1.34 1.09 4.96
N THR A 95 1.42 1.21 6.28
CA THR A 95 0.37 0.78 7.21
C THR A 95 -0.64 1.91 7.48
N LEU A 96 -1.72 1.60 8.20
CA LEU A 96 -2.72 2.61 8.60
C LEU A 96 -2.11 3.74 9.46
N LEU A 97 -1.01 3.45 10.16
CA LEU A 97 -0.34 4.38 11.08
C LEU A 97 0.76 5.21 10.42
N GLU A 98 0.95 5.07 9.10
CA GLU A 98 2.00 5.75 8.34
C GLU A 98 1.43 6.67 7.24
N PRO A 99 0.55 7.64 7.58
CA PRO A 99 -0.13 8.48 6.59
C PRO A 99 0.80 9.42 5.81
N TRP A 100 2.05 9.61 6.25
CA TRP A 100 3.05 10.45 5.59
C TRP A 100 3.78 9.74 4.43
N ARG A 101 3.60 8.43 4.27
CA ARG A 101 4.23 7.68 3.19
C ARG A 101 3.53 7.92 1.86
N ALA A 102 4.31 8.03 0.78
CA ALA A 102 3.78 8.27 -0.57
C ALA A 102 2.82 7.15 -1.04
N ASP A 103 3.12 5.90 -0.66
CA ASP A 103 2.30 4.73 -1.00
C ASP A 103 1.08 4.52 -0.09
N PHE A 104 0.83 5.41 0.88
CA PHE A 104 -0.35 5.33 1.76
C PHE A 104 -1.66 5.49 0.98
N GLN A 105 -2.56 4.51 1.13
CA GLN A 105 -3.89 4.50 0.52
C GLN A 105 -4.93 4.05 1.55
N LEU A 106 -5.86 4.93 1.90
CA LEU A 106 -6.92 4.59 2.85
C LEU A 106 -7.82 3.49 2.28
N GLY A 107 -7.95 2.35 2.98
CA GLY A 107 -8.85 1.28 2.57
C GLY A 107 -8.39 -0.13 3.00
N ALA A 108 -8.84 -1.12 2.23
CA ALA A 108 -8.50 -2.52 2.47
C ALA A 108 -7.00 -2.80 2.36
N GLU A 109 -6.30 -2.14 1.42
CA GLU A 109 -4.86 -2.33 1.20
C GLU A 109 -4.02 -1.93 2.42
N THR A 110 -4.25 -0.76 3.02
CA THR A 110 -3.53 -0.34 4.22
C THR A 110 -3.89 -1.16 5.44
N THR A 111 -5.15 -1.61 5.55
CA THR A 111 -5.57 -2.53 6.61
C THR A 111 -4.85 -3.87 6.47
N HIS A 112 -4.75 -4.39 5.24
CA HIS A 112 -4.06 -5.65 4.94
C HIS A 112 -2.55 -5.54 5.23
N ASN A 113 -1.89 -4.45 4.82
CA ASN A 113 -0.49 -4.17 5.16
C ASN A 113 -0.25 -4.02 6.67
N THR A 114 -1.27 -3.59 7.43
CA THR A 114 -1.17 -3.42 8.89
C THR A 114 -1.29 -4.78 9.61
N LEU A 115 -2.13 -5.67 9.09
CA LEU A 115 -2.37 -6.98 9.68
C LEU A 115 -1.36 -8.04 9.21
N GLN A 116 -0.74 -7.82 8.06
CA GLN A 116 0.22 -8.74 7.47
C GLN A 116 1.29 -7.99 6.72
N THR A 117 2.54 -8.46 6.84
CA THR A 117 3.64 -7.91 6.07
C THR A 117 3.43 -8.15 4.58
N ILE A 118 3.30 -7.06 3.84
CA ILE A 118 3.16 -7.07 2.39
C ILE A 118 4.22 -6.14 1.83
N ARG A 119 4.95 -6.63 0.83
CA ARG A 119 5.87 -5.80 0.05
C ARG A 119 5.36 -5.64 -1.37
N ARG A 120 5.79 -4.57 -2.00
CA ARG A 120 5.45 -4.23 -3.38
C ARG A 120 6.71 -3.91 -4.16
N PHE A 121 6.73 -4.26 -5.42
CA PHE A 121 7.73 -3.79 -6.38
C PHE A 121 7.04 -3.36 -7.67
N ALA A 122 7.67 -2.45 -8.41
CA ALA A 122 7.13 -1.90 -9.64
C ALA A 122 8.01 -2.27 -10.83
N ILE A 123 7.35 -2.56 -11.95
CA ILE A 123 7.94 -2.69 -13.27
C ILE A 123 7.26 -1.67 -14.16
N VAL A 124 8.01 -0.70 -14.65
CA VAL A 124 7.52 0.33 -15.58
C VAL A 124 8.15 0.11 -16.93
N GLU A 125 7.33 0.11 -17.98
CA GLU A 125 7.77 -0.09 -19.36
C GLU A 125 7.30 1.08 -20.23
N LEU A 126 8.21 1.63 -21.03
CA LEU A 126 7.96 2.72 -21.96
C LEU A 126 8.19 2.22 -23.37
N LEU A 127 7.12 2.16 -24.17
CA LEU A 127 7.17 1.69 -25.56
C LEU A 127 6.98 2.88 -26.51
N PRO A 128 7.83 3.03 -27.55
CA PRO A 128 7.58 4.01 -28.59
C PRO A 128 6.30 3.66 -29.37
N ALA A 129 5.49 4.67 -29.65
CA ALA A 129 4.24 4.54 -30.43
C ALA A 129 4.15 5.66 -31.47
N ASP A 130 3.22 5.54 -32.40
CA ASP A 130 3.01 6.58 -33.42
C ASP A 130 2.57 7.89 -32.76
N GLY A 131 3.45 8.89 -32.79
CA GLY A 131 3.19 10.21 -32.23
C GLY A 131 3.44 10.36 -30.72
N GLY A 132 4.07 9.39 -30.06
CA GLY A 132 4.40 9.50 -28.64
C GLY A 132 4.92 8.21 -28.00
N TYR A 133 4.58 8.02 -26.72
CA TYR A 133 5.02 6.85 -25.94
C TYR A 133 3.84 6.23 -25.18
N LEU A 134 3.86 4.91 -25.06
CA LEU A 134 2.97 4.14 -24.22
C LEU A 134 3.70 3.76 -22.94
N ILE A 135 3.15 4.15 -21.79
CA ILE A 135 3.73 3.91 -20.47
C ILE A 135 2.87 2.88 -19.75
N SER A 136 3.43 1.71 -19.45
CA SER A 136 2.79 0.70 -18.61
C SER A 136 3.43 0.67 -17.24
N VAL A 137 2.62 0.67 -16.18
CA VAL A 137 3.08 0.54 -14.80
C VAL A 137 2.46 -0.71 -14.21
N ASN A 138 3.28 -1.67 -13.77
CA ASN A 138 2.80 -2.87 -13.12
C ASN A 138 3.38 -2.93 -11.71
N VAL A 139 2.52 -2.83 -10.70
CA VAL A 139 2.92 -2.93 -9.30
C VAL A 139 2.47 -4.29 -8.79
N MET A 140 3.42 -5.11 -8.39
CA MET A 140 3.18 -6.46 -7.90
C MET A 140 3.21 -6.47 -6.38
N LYS A 141 2.24 -7.14 -5.77
CA LYS A 141 2.14 -7.37 -4.34
C LYS A 141 2.64 -8.75 -3.99
N GLU A 142 3.39 -8.84 -2.91
CA GLU A 142 3.83 -10.09 -2.33
C GLU A 142 3.58 -10.07 -0.82
N ILE A 143 3.09 -11.20 -0.32
CA ILE A 143 2.81 -11.40 1.09
C ILE A 143 3.94 -12.21 1.73
N GLU A 144 4.31 -11.84 2.94
CA GLU A 144 5.31 -12.59 3.68
C GLU A 144 4.76 -13.97 4.07
N ASP A 145 5.52 -15.01 3.77
CA ASP A 145 5.25 -16.37 4.20
C ASP A 145 6.10 -16.68 5.44
N VAL A 146 5.45 -17.01 6.55
CA VAL A 146 6.09 -17.25 7.85
C VAL A 146 5.75 -18.65 8.34
N SER A 147 6.72 -19.31 8.97
CA SER A 147 6.57 -20.69 9.47
C SER A 147 5.41 -20.86 10.46
N HIS A 148 5.16 -19.84 11.27
CA HIS A 148 4.09 -19.80 12.26
C HIS A 148 3.86 -18.35 12.72
N PRO A 149 2.70 -18.03 13.31
CA PRO A 149 2.51 -16.76 14.01
C PRO A 149 3.50 -16.63 15.18
N GLU A 150 4.00 -15.41 15.41
CA GLU A 150 4.92 -15.08 16.52
C GLU A 150 4.39 -15.43 17.91
N ASN A 151 3.07 -15.44 18.08
CA ASN A 151 2.37 -15.76 19.33
C ASN A 151 1.41 -16.95 19.16
N SER A 152 1.85 -18.02 18.52
CA SER A 152 1.06 -19.25 18.39
C SER A 152 0.93 -19.96 19.75
N THR A 153 -0.15 -19.68 20.49
CA THR A 153 -0.46 -20.31 21.79
C THR A 153 -0.96 -21.76 21.67
N VAL A 154 -0.84 -22.40 20.50
CA VAL A 154 -1.37 -23.76 20.29
C VAL A 154 -0.49 -24.77 21.02
N GLY A 155 -0.93 -25.21 22.21
CA GLY A 155 -0.34 -26.33 22.97
C GLY A 155 0.49 -25.96 24.21
N SER A 156 0.79 -24.68 24.45
CA SER A 156 1.66 -24.27 25.57
C SER A 156 1.04 -24.45 26.97
N ALA A 157 -0.26 -24.74 27.05
CA ALA A 157 -0.94 -24.99 28.32
C ALA A 157 -1.74 -26.29 28.31
N THR A 158 -1.10 -27.44 28.04
CA THR A 158 -1.56 -28.67 28.69
C THR A 158 -1.12 -28.61 30.16
N MET A 159 -1.81 -27.81 30.97
CA MET A 159 -1.64 -27.84 32.42
C MET A 159 -2.08 -29.22 32.92
N ARG A 160 -1.11 -30.04 33.34
CA ARG A 160 -1.39 -31.25 34.09
C ARG A 160 -1.62 -30.86 35.55
N HIS A 161 -2.75 -31.30 36.13
CA HIS A 161 -3.13 -31.00 37.51
C HIS A 161 -2.69 -32.08 38.52
N ASP A 162 -1.82 -33.02 38.14
CA ASP A 162 -1.47 -34.18 38.97
C ASP A 162 -0.41 -33.94 40.05
N GLY A 163 0.09 -32.70 40.18
CA GLY A 163 1.06 -32.31 41.21
C GLY A 163 2.51 -32.68 40.91
N THR A 164 2.80 -33.36 39.80
CA THR A 164 4.18 -33.62 39.36
C THR A 164 4.78 -32.36 38.75
N LEU A 165 5.90 -31.90 39.31
CA LEU A 165 6.68 -30.78 38.75
C LEU A 165 7.31 -31.20 37.42
N VAL A 166 6.69 -30.84 36.30
CA VAL A 166 7.35 -30.89 34.99
C VAL A 166 8.26 -29.67 34.91
N ARG A 167 9.56 -29.90 34.79
CA ARG A 167 10.50 -28.83 34.43
C ARG A 167 10.08 -28.35 33.04
N THR A 168 9.43 -27.19 32.97
CA THR A 168 9.28 -26.45 31.73
C THR A 168 10.69 -26.07 31.31
N GLU A 169 11.31 -26.87 30.45
CA GLU A 169 12.49 -26.40 29.74
C GLU A 169 12.04 -25.13 29.05
N GLN A 170 12.72 -24.04 29.38
CA GLN A 170 12.55 -22.76 28.72
C GLN A 170 13.12 -22.98 27.31
N GLN A 171 12.32 -23.60 26.47
CA GLN A 171 12.59 -23.75 25.06
C GLN A 171 12.65 -22.32 24.58
N ASN A 172 13.86 -21.84 24.29
CA ASN A 172 14.07 -20.56 23.63
C ASN A 172 13.25 -20.68 22.34
N ALA A 173 12.04 -20.13 22.34
CA ALA A 173 11.16 -20.20 21.19
C ALA A 173 11.87 -19.40 20.10
N GLU A 174 12.50 -20.11 19.16
CA GLU A 174 13.02 -19.49 17.95
C GLU A 174 11.84 -18.74 17.32
N GLY A 175 12.03 -17.45 17.09
CA GLY A 175 11.02 -16.61 16.48
C GLY A 175 10.63 -17.16 15.09
N PRO A 176 9.47 -16.76 14.55
CA PRO A 176 9.06 -17.18 13.23
C PRO A 176 10.12 -16.82 12.19
N ILE A 177 10.40 -17.77 11.30
CA ILE A 177 11.31 -17.59 10.18
C ILE A 177 10.51 -17.23 8.93
N THR A 178 10.99 -16.25 8.17
CA THR A 178 10.44 -15.94 6.85
C THR A 178 10.83 -17.05 5.87
N LEU A 179 9.84 -17.81 5.40
CA LEU A 179 10.01 -18.89 4.43
C LEU A 179 10.16 -18.35 3.01
N GLY A 180 9.60 -17.17 2.74
CA GLY A 180 9.67 -16.53 1.44
C GLY A 180 8.59 -15.48 1.26
N TRP A 181 8.27 -15.21 0.00
CA TRP A 181 7.27 -14.23 -0.41
C TRP A 181 6.35 -14.83 -1.46
N ILE A 182 5.05 -14.73 -1.23
CA ILE A 182 4.03 -15.31 -2.11
C ILE A 182 3.40 -14.19 -2.93
N PRO A 183 3.31 -14.31 -4.26
CA PRO A 183 2.69 -13.28 -5.10
C PRO A 183 1.17 -13.21 -4.87
N LEU A 184 0.67 -12.01 -4.59
CA LEU A 184 -0.76 -11.71 -4.41
C LEU A 184 -1.42 -11.11 -5.66
N GLY A 185 -0.64 -10.77 -6.69
CA GLY A 185 -1.12 -10.13 -7.91
C GLY A 185 -0.84 -8.63 -7.95
N ARG A 186 -1.60 -7.89 -8.77
CA ARG A 186 -1.35 -6.48 -9.08
C ARG A 186 -2.02 -5.52 -8.09
N ASP A 187 -1.35 -4.43 -7.77
CA ASP A 187 -1.89 -3.29 -7.04
C ASP A 187 -2.36 -2.21 -8.02
N VAL A 188 -3.58 -2.39 -8.56
CA VAL A 188 -4.14 -1.47 -9.56
C VAL A 188 -4.30 -0.06 -9.00
N THR A 189 -4.57 0.10 -7.71
CA THR A 189 -4.79 1.43 -7.14
C THR A 189 -3.47 2.21 -7.02
N LEU A 190 -2.36 1.55 -6.66
CA LEU A 190 -1.04 2.19 -6.68
C LEU A 190 -0.56 2.43 -8.12
N GLU A 191 -0.80 1.50 -9.05
CA GLU A 191 -0.49 1.70 -10.48
C GLU A 191 -1.16 2.94 -11.05
N GLN A 192 -2.45 3.12 -10.78
CA GLN A 192 -3.22 4.27 -11.24
C GLN A 192 -2.71 5.58 -10.64
N ARG A 193 -2.26 5.56 -9.37
CA ARG A 193 -1.67 6.72 -8.72
C ARG A 193 -0.34 7.12 -9.36
N ILE A 194 0.54 6.16 -9.62
CA ILE A 194 1.83 6.39 -10.28
C ILE A 194 1.60 6.89 -11.71
N LEU A 195 0.68 6.28 -12.47
CA LEU A 195 0.32 6.74 -13.81
C LEU A 195 -0.21 8.19 -13.82
N ALA A 196 -1.04 8.55 -12.83
CA ALA A 196 -1.56 9.91 -12.71
C ALA A 196 -0.44 10.92 -12.39
N ASP A 197 0.53 10.55 -11.57
CA ASP A 197 1.68 11.39 -11.25
C ASP A 197 2.57 11.59 -12.49
N ILE A 198 2.90 10.51 -13.21
CA ILE A 198 3.65 10.58 -14.47
C ILE A 198 2.93 11.50 -15.46
N GLN A 199 1.61 11.34 -15.65
CA GLN A 199 0.84 12.20 -16.54
C GLN A 199 0.90 13.66 -16.11
N ALA A 200 0.74 13.94 -14.82
CA ALA A 200 0.78 15.29 -14.27
C ALA A 200 2.14 15.96 -14.48
N ARG A 201 3.24 15.23 -14.27
CA ARG A 201 4.61 15.73 -14.48
C ARG A 201 4.90 16.03 -15.94
N VAL A 202 4.56 15.10 -16.84
CA VAL A 202 4.76 15.31 -18.27
C VAL A 202 3.92 16.49 -18.78
N ALA A 203 2.67 16.63 -18.31
CA ALA A 203 1.82 17.75 -18.69
C ALA A 203 2.29 19.08 -18.08
N GLY A 204 2.75 19.06 -16.82
CA GLY A 204 3.16 20.26 -16.08
C GLY A 204 4.51 20.82 -16.50
N ALA A 205 5.45 19.98 -16.94
CA ALA A 205 6.75 20.42 -17.44
C ALA A 205 6.76 20.76 -18.94
N GLY A 206 5.63 20.58 -19.63
CA GLY A 206 5.41 21.01 -21.02
C GLY A 206 4.86 22.44 -21.19
N LEU A 207 4.71 23.20 -20.09
CA LEU A 207 4.32 24.63 -20.05
C LEU A 207 5.51 25.51 -19.67
#